data_AF-A0A2V6CBT6-F1
#
_entry.id   AF-A0A2V6CBT6-F1
#
_cell.length_a   1.000
_cell.length_b   1.000
_cell.length_c   1.000
_cell.angle_alpha   90.00
_cell.angle_beta   90.00
_cell.angle_gamma   90.00
#
_symmetry.space_group_name_H-M   'P 1'
#
loop_
_entity.id
_entity.type
_entity.pdbx_description
1 polymer ?
#
loop_
_entity_poly.entity_id
_entity_poly.type
_entity_poly.pdbx_seq_one_letter_code
_entity_poly.pdbx_strand_id
1 'polypeptide(L)'
;GLAGLVYSNRWESANALGPAKKPGVVRVEFCQGAWLLEPNGAARTRATYSVYSDTGGLIPAFVANHFSQSAIGEVFAAVRKQVKQPKYNGAVKPTSMSPGN
;
A
#
# COMPACT_ATOMS: atom_id res chain seq x y z
N GLY A 1 21.25 2.42 -17.55
CA GLY A 1 20.37 3.00 -16.52
C GLY A 1 20.30 2.05 -15.35
N LEU A 2 20.24 2.55 -14.11
CA LEU A 2 20.17 1.72 -12.90
C LEU A 2 18.86 0.91 -12.89
N ALA A 3 18.93 -0.34 -13.33
CA ALA A 3 17.78 -1.25 -13.31
C ALA A 3 17.52 -1.71 -11.87
N GLY A 4 16.66 -1.00 -11.15
CA GLY A 4 16.16 -1.46 -9.86
C GLY A 4 14.98 -2.43 -10.03
N LEU A 5 14.62 -3.13 -8.96
CA LEU A 5 13.48 -4.05 -8.95
C LEU A 5 12.15 -3.28 -8.89
N VAL A 6 11.19 -3.65 -9.72
CA VAL A 6 9.80 -3.20 -9.62
C VAL A 6 9.02 -4.22 -8.78
N TYR A 7 8.32 -3.75 -7.75
CA TYR A 7 7.42 -4.57 -6.94
C TYR A 7 5.98 -4.13 -7.16
N SER A 8 5.08 -5.11 -7.34
CA SER A 8 3.65 -4.87 -7.47
C SER A 8 2.87 -5.85 -6.60
N ASN A 9 1.84 -5.35 -5.93
CA ASN A 9 0.91 -6.13 -5.14
C ASN A 9 -0.52 -5.62 -5.39
N ARG A 10 -1.48 -6.54 -5.47
CA ARG A 10 -2.91 -6.26 -5.44
C ARG A 10 -3.54 -7.08 -4.33
N TRP A 11 -4.49 -6.48 -3.64
CA TRP A 11 -5.24 -7.11 -2.57
C TRP A 11 -6.71 -6.72 -2.62
N GLU A 12 -7.55 -7.57 -2.05
CA GLU A 12 -8.99 -7.39 -1.95
C GLU A 12 -9.53 -7.96 -0.63
N SER A 13 -10.75 -7.59 -0.28
CA SER A 13 -11.43 -8.04 0.92
C SER A 13 -11.81 -9.52 0.84
N ALA A 14 -11.14 -10.37 1.62
CA ALA A 14 -11.47 -11.79 1.76
C ALA A 14 -12.51 -12.04 2.87
N ASN A 15 -13.69 -11.43 2.76
CA ASN A 15 -14.70 -11.45 3.82
C ASN A 15 -15.17 -12.87 4.21
N ALA A 16 -15.15 -13.81 3.28
CA ALA A 16 -15.48 -15.22 3.52
C ALA A 16 -14.46 -15.95 4.41
N LEU A 17 -13.20 -15.49 4.46
CA LEU A 17 -12.15 -16.04 5.32
C LEU A 17 -12.09 -15.35 6.68
N GLY A 18 -12.88 -14.28 6.85
CA GLY A 18 -12.93 -13.49 8.07
C GLY A 18 -13.96 -14.01 9.07
N PRO A 19 -13.94 -13.49 10.31
CA PRO A 19 -14.99 -13.77 11.29
C PRO A 19 -16.35 -13.26 10.81
N ALA A 20 -17.44 -13.78 11.39
CA ALA A 20 -18.79 -13.31 11.10
C ALA A 20 -18.99 -11.82 11.43
N LYS A 21 -20.01 -11.19 10.83
CA LYS A 21 -20.40 -9.80 11.13
C LYS A 21 -20.79 -9.70 12.61
N LYS A 22 -20.37 -8.61 13.26
CA LYS A 22 -20.65 -8.33 14.67
C LYS A 22 -21.58 -7.13 14.79
N PRO A 23 -22.57 -7.15 15.70
CA PRO A 23 -23.37 -5.98 16.02
C PRO A 23 -22.47 -4.80 16.44
N GLY A 24 -22.80 -3.58 16.00
CA GLY A 24 -22.04 -2.36 16.32
C GLY A 24 -20.75 -2.16 15.52
N VAL A 25 -20.39 -3.07 14.61
CA VAL A 25 -19.21 -2.92 13.73
C VAL A 25 -19.66 -2.86 12.27
N VAL A 26 -19.25 -1.80 11.57
CA VAL A 26 -19.49 -1.69 10.12
C VAL A 26 -18.55 -2.64 9.39
N ARG A 27 -19.12 -3.58 8.64
CA ARG A 27 -18.37 -4.46 7.74
C ARG A 27 -18.15 -3.73 6.41
N VAL A 28 -16.89 -3.61 6.01
CA VAL A 28 -16.56 -3.18 4.65
C VAL A 28 -16.78 -4.37 3.72
N GLU A 29 -17.77 -4.25 2.84
CA GLU A 29 -18.17 -5.34 1.93
C GLU A 29 -17.18 -5.47 0.77
N PHE A 30 -16.73 -4.34 0.23
CA PHE A 30 -15.81 -4.30 -0.90
C PHE A 30 -14.66 -3.34 -0.60
N CYS A 31 -13.46 -3.88 -0.47
CA CYS A 31 -12.25 -3.07 -0.34
C CYS A 31 -11.16 -3.71 -1.18
N GLN A 32 -10.62 -2.95 -2.12
CA GLN A 32 -9.53 -3.39 -2.98
C GLN A 32 -8.46 -2.33 -3.04
N GLY A 33 -7.22 -2.75 -3.20
CA GLY A 33 -6.13 -1.82 -3.41
C GLY A 33 -4.91 -2.45 -4.04
N ALA A 34 -3.94 -1.61 -4.32
CA ALA A 34 -2.72 -2.01 -4.97
C ALA A 34 -1.55 -1.14 -4.54
N TRP A 35 -0.36 -1.76 -4.51
CA TRP A 35 0.91 -1.10 -4.36
C TRP A 35 1.74 -1.33 -5.63
N LEU A 36 2.33 -0.27 -6.14
CA LEU A 36 3.37 -0.33 -7.17
C LEU A 36 4.58 0.47 -6.68
N LEU A 37 5.72 -0.19 -6.57
CA LEU A 37 6.97 0.39 -6.11
C LEU A 37 7.99 0.29 -7.25
N GLU A 38 8.41 1.44 -7.76
CA GLU A 38 9.30 1.54 -8.92
C GLU A 38 10.61 2.24 -8.51
N PRO A 39 11.75 1.86 -9.07
CA PRO A 39 12.99 2.62 -8.90
C PRO A 39 12.83 4.04 -9.44
N ASN A 40 13.33 5.03 -8.71
CA ASN A 40 13.34 6.44 -9.11
C ASN A 40 14.72 7.07 -8.84
N GLY A 41 15.78 6.35 -9.23
CA GLY A 41 17.18 6.69 -8.97
C GLY A 41 17.87 5.77 -7.96
N ALA A 42 19.16 6.02 -7.70
CA ALA A 42 20.06 5.10 -6.98
C ALA A 42 19.68 4.77 -5.52
N ALA A 43 18.79 5.56 -4.91
CA ALA A 43 18.36 5.40 -3.52
C ALA A 43 16.94 5.92 -3.29
N ARG A 44 16.13 5.94 -4.34
CA ARG A 44 14.76 6.45 -4.29
C ARG A 44 13.82 5.46 -4.96
N THR A 45 12.64 5.34 -4.38
CA THR A 45 11.56 4.52 -4.91
C THR A 45 10.34 5.41 -5.07
N ARG A 46 9.72 5.35 -6.24
CA ARG A 46 8.40 5.92 -6.47
C ARG A 46 7.37 4.88 -6.03
N ALA A 47 6.60 5.23 -5.00
CA ALA A 47 5.56 4.38 -4.47
C ALA A 47 4.19 4.93 -4.86
N THR A 48 3.42 4.12 -5.59
CA THR A 48 2.05 4.42 -5.99
C THR A 48 1.12 3.50 -5.20
N TYR A 49 0.17 4.09 -4.48
CA TYR A 49 -0.85 3.37 -3.72
C TYR A 49 -2.23 3.78 -4.22
N SER A 50 -3.06 2.79 -4.50
CA SER A 50 -4.45 2.98 -4.89
C SER A 50 -5.33 2.13 -3.99
N VAL A 51 -6.44 2.69 -3.53
CA VAL A 51 -7.42 2.00 -2.72
C VAL A 51 -8.82 2.45 -3.10
N TYR A 52 -9.74 1.50 -3.15
CA TYR A 52 -11.16 1.73 -3.31
C TYR A 52 -11.89 0.95 -2.23
N SER A 53 -12.74 1.65 -1.47
CA SER A 53 -13.57 1.06 -0.42
C SER A 53 -15.01 1.48 -0.63
N ASP A 54 -15.90 0.50 -0.75
CA ASP A 54 -17.33 0.70 -0.62
C ASP A 54 -17.75 0.36 0.82
N THR A 55 -18.22 1.37 1.53
CA THR A 55 -18.66 1.25 2.92
C THR A 55 -20.16 0.99 3.05
N GLY A 56 -20.87 0.71 1.94
CA GLY A 56 -22.26 0.30 1.93
C GLY A 56 -23.23 1.36 2.46
N GLY A 57 -22.88 2.64 2.32
CA GLY A 57 -23.76 3.77 2.66
C GLY A 57 -23.89 4.13 4.15
N LEU A 58 -23.19 3.43 5.06
CA LEU A 58 -23.25 3.70 6.51
C LEU A 58 -22.27 4.79 6.99
N ILE A 59 -21.27 5.13 6.18
CA ILE A 59 -20.34 6.22 6.44
C ILE A 59 -20.77 7.41 5.57
N PRO A 60 -21.07 8.58 6.14
CA PRO A 60 -21.34 9.77 5.33
C PRO A 60 -20.16 10.05 4.38
N ALA A 61 -20.46 10.36 3.12
CA ALA A 61 -19.44 10.57 2.08
C ALA A 61 -18.37 11.60 2.49
N PHE A 62 -18.72 12.60 3.31
CA PHE A 62 -17.77 13.61 3.81
C PHE A 62 -16.73 13.03 4.78
N VAL A 63 -17.09 12.04 5.62
CA VAL A 63 -16.17 11.34 6.53
C VAL A 63 -15.27 10.39 5.74
N ALA A 64 -15.84 9.66 4.77
CA ALA A 64 -15.09 8.80 3.85
C ALA A 64 -14.07 9.62 3.03
N ASN A 65 -14.43 10.81 2.55
CA ASN A 65 -13.56 11.68 1.76
C ASN A 65 -12.46 12.35 2.60
N HIS A 66 -12.77 12.85 3.81
CA HIS A 66 -11.77 13.46 4.70
C HIS A 66 -10.77 12.41 5.22
N PHE A 67 -11.25 11.20 5.53
CA PHE A 67 -10.39 10.06 5.88
C PHE A 67 -9.53 9.63 4.69
N SER A 68 -10.09 9.52 3.47
CA SER A 68 -9.32 9.14 2.30
C SER A 68 -8.21 10.15 1.95
N GLN A 69 -8.47 11.45 2.09
CA GLN A 69 -7.45 12.48 1.84
C GLN A 69 -6.32 12.49 2.88
N SER A 70 -6.64 12.31 4.16
CA SER A 70 -5.64 12.35 5.24
C SER A 70 -4.93 11.00 5.42
N ALA A 71 -5.65 9.88 5.30
CA ALA A 71 -5.13 8.55 5.56
C ALA A 71 -4.06 8.12 4.55
N ILE A 72 -4.15 8.52 3.28
CA ILE A 72 -3.11 8.20 2.29
C ILE A 72 -1.77 8.84 2.69
N GLY A 73 -1.79 10.10 3.15
CA GLY A 73 -0.61 10.79 3.65
C GLY A 73 0.04 10.06 4.83
N GLU A 74 -0.79 9.63 5.79
CA GLU A 74 -0.35 8.85 6.97
C GLU A 74 0.19 7.48 6.59
N VAL A 75 -0.43 6.78 5.63
CA VAL A 75 0.09 5.50 5.12
C VAL A 75 1.51 5.68 4.56
N PHE A 76 1.74 6.71 3.74
CA PHE A 76 3.10 7.00 3.25
C PHE A 76 4.05 7.44 4.36
N ALA A 77 3.58 8.17 5.38
CA ALA A 77 4.38 8.53 6.54
C ALA A 77 4.80 7.28 7.34
N ALA A 78 3.88 6.35 7.55
CA ALA A 78 4.13 5.07 8.22
C ALA A 78 5.10 4.21 7.43
N VAL A 79 4.95 4.10 6.10
CA VAL A 79 5.91 3.41 5.22
C VAL A 79 7.31 4.03 5.36
N ARG A 80 7.42 5.36 5.29
CA ARG A 80 8.71 6.07 5.50
C ARG A 80 9.31 5.83 6.86
N LYS A 81 8.50 5.67 7.91
CA LYS A 81 8.97 5.33 9.26
C LYS A 81 9.41 3.86 9.34
N GLN A 82 8.65 2.95 8.73
CA GLN A 82 8.91 1.52 8.73
C GLN A 82 10.25 1.19 8.06
N VAL A 83 10.55 1.77 6.90
CA VAL A 83 11.80 1.51 6.16
C VAL A 83 13.06 1.96 6.90
N LYS A 84 12.94 2.82 7.92
CA LYS A 84 14.06 3.25 8.77
C LYS A 84 14.38 2.27 9.91
N GLN A 85 13.56 1.22 10.10
CA GLN A 85 13.84 0.25 11.15
C GLN A 85 15.14 -0.52 10.84
N PRO A 86 15.96 -0.85 11.87
CA PRO A 86 17.28 -1.45 11.68
C PRO A 86 17.28 -2.72 10.82
N LYS A 87 16.20 -3.51 10.88
CA LYS A 87 16.03 -4.73 10.08
C LYS A 87 16.02 -4.50 8.56
N TYR A 88 15.86 -3.26 8.09
CA TYR A 88 15.89 -2.89 6.68
C TYR A 88 17.19 -2.19 6.26
N ASN A 89 18.09 -1.88 7.20
CA ASN A 89 19.36 -1.19 6.91
C ASN A 89 20.35 -2.04 6.07
N GLY A 90 20.14 -3.36 6.01
CA GLY A 90 20.95 -4.31 5.24
C GLY A 90 20.30 -4.80 3.94
N ALA A 91 19.15 -4.24 3.53
CA ALA A 91 18.52 -4.64 2.27
C ALA A 91 19.44 -4.27 1.10
N VAL A 92 19.97 -5.31 0.44
CA VAL A 92 20.93 -5.25 -0.65
C VAL A 92 20.47 -4.25 -1.72
N LYS A 93 21.29 -3.22 -1.98
CA LYS A 93 21.16 -2.41 -3.21
C LYS A 93 21.12 -3.39 -4.38
N PRO A 94 20.09 -3.41 -5.24
CA PRO A 94 20.09 -4.30 -6.39
C PRO A 94 21.32 -3.98 -7.23
N THR A 95 22.29 -4.89 -7.21
CA THR A 95 23.45 -4.85 -8.09
C THR A 95 22.90 -4.94 -9.51
N SER A 96 23.20 -3.93 -10.31
CA SER A 96 22.83 -3.83 -11.73
C SER A 96 23.14 -5.15 -12.45
N MET A 97 22.14 -5.99 -12.68
CA MET A 97 22.27 -7.12 -13.61
C MET A 97 22.34 -6.53 -15.02
N SER A 98 23.55 -6.46 -15.56
CA SER A 98 23.76 -6.23 -16.99
C SER A 98 23.26 -7.47 -17.73
N PRO A 99 22.44 -7.34 -18.80
CA PRO A 99 22.20 -8.46 -19.70
C PRO A 99 23.53 -8.76 -20.40
N GLY A 100 24.04 -9.97 -20.20
CA GLY A 100 25.19 -10.48 -20.95
C GLY A 100 24.74 -11.02 -22.31
N ASN A 101 25.52 -10.65 -23.33
CA ASN A 101 25.61 -11.13 -24.71
C ASN A 101 24.33 -11.34 -25.53
#